data_AF-A0A5K1IA54-F1
#
_entry.id   AF-A0A5K1IA54-F1
#
_cell.length_a   1.000
_cell.length_b   1.000
_cell.length_c   1.000
_cell.angle_alpha   90.00
_cell.angle_beta   90.00
_cell.angle_gamma   90.00
#
_symmetry.space_group_name_H-M   'P 1'
#
loop_
_entity.id
_entity.type
_entity.pdbx_description
1 polymer ?
#
loop_
_entity_poly.entity_id
_entity_poly.type
_entity_poly.pdbx_seq_one_letter_code
_entity_poly.pdbx_strand_id
1 'polypeptide(L)'
;MHKHVEWDDPGRDSVLEHFASNPEQLVEPRPGDILSARYEGTIVRVKVEAWVEGTSIGEVAAIIALDNGRRLKSHGKLALGDTVRLPDDRRALEPEPGAPENDED
;
A
#
# COMPACT_ATOMS: atom_id res chain seq x y z
N MET A 1 3.65 -9.56 -17.51
CA MET A 1 2.79 -8.40 -17.84
C MET A 1 2.23 -7.85 -16.54
N HIS A 2 2.22 -6.52 -16.37
CA HIS A 2 1.68 -5.90 -15.16
C HIS A 2 0.16 -5.85 -15.21
N LYS A 3 -0.49 -6.10 -14.07
CA LYS A 3 -1.93 -5.89 -13.93
C LYS A 3 -2.21 -4.39 -13.79
N HIS A 4 -3.17 -3.89 -14.57
CA HIS A 4 -3.67 -2.53 -14.39
C HIS A 4 -4.57 -2.50 -13.15
N VAL A 5 -4.29 -1.57 -12.24
CA VAL A 5 -5.01 -1.38 -10.99
C VAL A 5 -5.38 0.09 -10.88
N GLU A 6 -6.65 0.36 -10.59
CA GLU A 6 -7.12 1.68 -10.24
C GLU A 6 -7.03 1.80 -8.72
N TRP A 7 -5.96 2.44 -8.24
CA TRP A 7 -5.73 2.64 -6.82
C TRP A 7 -6.67 3.71 -6.26
N ASP A 8 -7.16 3.50 -5.04
CA ASP A 8 -7.96 4.52 -4.37
C ASP A 8 -7.08 5.73 -4.01
N ASP A 9 -7.73 6.86 -3.74
CA ASP A 9 -7.04 8.02 -3.18
C ASP A 9 -6.61 7.74 -1.72
N PRO A 10 -5.33 7.97 -1.36
CA PRO A 10 -4.88 7.72 0.01
C PRO A 10 -5.41 8.77 1.00
N GLY A 11 -5.92 9.91 0.54
CA GLY A 11 -6.42 10.99 1.39
C GLY A 11 -5.41 11.39 2.47
N ARG A 12 -5.87 11.38 3.73
CA ARG A 12 -5.04 11.74 4.90
C ARG A 12 -3.87 10.79 5.16
N ASP A 13 -3.91 9.59 4.58
CA ASP A 13 -2.82 8.62 4.72
C ASP A 13 -1.76 8.78 3.63
N SER A 14 -1.84 9.81 2.79
CA SER A 14 -0.88 10.04 1.71
C SER A 14 0.54 10.17 2.24
N VAL A 15 1.44 9.32 1.73
CA VAL A 15 2.88 9.42 2.04
C VAL A 15 3.45 10.75 1.56
N LEU A 16 3.03 11.24 0.40
CA LEU A 16 3.50 12.52 -0.12
C LEU A 16 3.02 13.69 0.74
N GLU A 17 1.76 13.66 1.20
CA GLU A 17 1.23 14.71 2.08
C GLU A 17 1.95 14.70 3.44
N HIS A 18 2.22 13.51 3.99
CA HIS A 18 2.95 13.34 5.25
C HIS A 18 4.34 13.99 5.22
N PHE A 19 5.07 13.84 4.11
CA PHE A 19 6.41 14.41 3.95
C PHE A 19 6.43 15.80 3.29
N ALA A 20 5.27 16.40 2.99
CA ALA A 20 5.21 17.71 2.30
C ALA A 20 5.96 18.83 3.06
N SER A 21 5.98 18.78 4.39
CA SER A 21 6.70 19.74 5.23
C SER A 21 8.19 19.43 5.41
N ASN A 22 8.63 18.20 5.11
CA ASN A 22 10.01 17.71 5.27
C ASN A 22 10.41 16.82 4.09
N PRO A 23 10.47 17.36 2.85
CA PRO A 23 10.66 16.56 1.65
C PRO A 23 12.00 15.82 1.62
N GLU A 24 13.02 16.30 2.34
CA GLU A 24 14.32 15.64 2.49
C GLU A 24 14.24 14.29 3.24
N GLN A 25 13.16 14.03 3.96
CA GLN A 25 12.92 12.75 4.64
C GLN A 25 12.17 11.74 3.75
N LEU A 26 11.63 12.18 2.61
CA LEU A 26 11.00 11.31 1.63
C LEU A 26 12.08 10.51 0.89
N VAL A 27 12.13 9.20 1.13
CA VAL A 27 13.07 8.31 0.47
C VAL A 27 12.42 7.69 -0.77
N GLU A 28 13.17 7.67 -1.88
CA GLU A 28 12.78 6.99 -3.10
C GLU A 28 12.71 5.46 -2.87
N PRO A 29 11.65 4.79 -3.36
CA PRO A 29 11.52 3.34 -3.23
C PRO A 29 12.67 2.56 -3.84
N ARG A 30 13.08 1.49 -3.17
CA ARG A 30 14.16 0.58 -3.61
C ARG A 30 13.64 -0.84 -3.75
N PRO A 31 14.27 -1.66 -4.62
CA PRO A 31 13.96 -3.08 -4.69
C PRO A 31 14.04 -3.76 -3.32
N GLY A 32 12.99 -4.46 -2.92
CA GLY A 32 12.84 -5.09 -1.61
C GLY A 32 11.99 -4.31 -0.62
N ASP A 33 11.78 -3.01 -0.81
CA ASP A 33 10.90 -2.20 0.06
C ASP A 33 9.46 -2.70 -0.01
N ILE A 34 8.73 -2.56 1.10
CA ILE A 34 7.30 -2.83 1.16
C ILE A 34 6.57 -1.49 1.25
N LEU A 35 5.80 -1.19 0.21
CA LEU A 35 4.96 -0.01 0.14
C LEU A 35 3.50 -0.39 0.35
N SER A 36 2.70 0.53 0.86
CA SER A 36 1.26 0.34 1.05
C SER A 36 0.45 1.28 0.18
N ALA A 37 -0.73 0.81 -0.23
CA ALA A 37 -1.70 1.54 -1.03
C ALA A 37 -3.12 1.11 -0.67
N ARG A 38 -4.11 1.86 -1.16
CA ARG A 38 -5.55 1.58 -0.97
C ARG A 38 -6.16 1.02 -2.26
N TYR A 39 -6.93 -0.05 -2.15
CA TYR A 39 -7.64 -0.63 -3.29
C TYR A 39 -9.00 -1.20 -2.86
N GLU A 40 -10.10 -0.64 -3.39
CA GLU A 40 -11.47 -1.07 -3.13
C GLU A 40 -11.75 -1.30 -1.62
N GLY A 41 -11.28 -0.39 -0.76
CA GLY A 41 -11.47 -0.48 0.69
C GLY A 41 -10.58 -1.51 1.40
N THR A 42 -9.47 -1.92 0.80
CA THR A 42 -8.45 -2.77 1.42
C THR A 42 -7.08 -2.09 1.46
N ILE A 43 -6.20 -2.53 2.36
CA ILE A 43 -4.77 -2.21 2.29
C ILE A 43 -4.10 -3.24 1.38
N VAL A 44 -3.30 -2.76 0.44
CA VAL A 44 -2.45 -3.62 -0.39
C VAL A 44 -0.99 -3.28 -0.10
N ARG A 45 -0.21 -4.30 0.24
CA ARG A 45 1.25 -4.19 0.36
C ARG A 45 1.89 -4.65 -0.95
N VAL A 46 2.76 -3.82 -1.51
CA VAL A 46 3.52 -4.08 -2.73
C VAL A 46 4.99 -4.20 -2.38
N LYS A 47 5.59 -5.34 -2.69
CA LYS A 47 7.04 -5.53 -2.61
C LYS A 47 7.68 -5.01 -3.89
N VAL A 48 8.46 -3.95 -3.76
CA VAL A 48 9.08 -3.24 -4.88
C VAL A 48 10.12 -4.14 -5.56
N GLU A 49 10.06 -4.23 -6.88
CA GLU A 49 11.06 -4.85 -7.74
C GLU A 49 11.86 -3.79 -8.51
N ALA A 50 11.21 -2.69 -8.89
CA ALA A 50 11.83 -1.54 -9.54
C ALA A 50 11.05 -0.25 -9.23
N TRP A 51 11.70 0.90 -9.36
CA TRP A 51 11.05 2.21 -9.32
C TRP A 51 11.54 3.04 -10.50
N VAL A 52 10.61 3.57 -11.29
CA VAL A 52 10.88 4.29 -12.53
C VAL A 52 9.93 5.47 -12.60
N GLU A 53 10.49 6.69 -12.72
CA GLU A 53 9.73 7.93 -12.95
C GLU A 53 8.53 8.12 -12.00
N GLY A 54 8.74 7.96 -10.69
CA GLY A 54 7.69 8.15 -9.68
C GLY A 54 6.64 7.03 -9.63
N THR A 55 6.96 5.86 -10.19
CA THR A 55 6.11 4.66 -10.14
C THR A 55 6.90 3.45 -9.69
N SER A 56 6.48 2.81 -8.61
CA SER A 56 6.99 1.51 -8.19
C SER A 56 6.35 0.40 -9.02
N ILE A 57 7.15 -0.56 -9.45
CA ILE A 57 6.71 -1.82 -10.04
C ILE A 57 7.05 -2.91 -9.04
N GLY A 58 6.08 -3.75 -8.69
CA GLY A 58 6.30 -4.76 -7.67
C GLY A 58 5.18 -5.79 -7.56
N GLU A 59 5.43 -6.79 -6.73
CA GLU A 59 4.51 -7.90 -6.47
C GLU A 59 3.58 -7.56 -5.30
N VAL A 60 2.30 -7.90 -5.43
CA VAL A 60 1.34 -7.85 -4.32
C VAL A 60 1.72 -8.89 -3.26
N ALA A 61 2.29 -8.40 -2.16
CA ALA A 61 2.78 -9.21 -1.04
C ALA A 61 1.69 -9.45 0.03
N ALA A 62 0.73 -8.55 0.17
CA ALA A 62 -0.43 -8.74 1.04
C ALA A 62 -1.65 -7.95 0.56
N ILE A 63 -2.84 -8.49 0.82
CA ILE A 63 -4.11 -7.77 0.76
C ILE A 63 -4.76 -7.94 2.13
N ILE A 64 -5.15 -6.84 2.76
CA ILE A 64 -5.61 -6.81 4.16
C ILE A 64 -6.94 -6.08 4.21
N ALA A 65 -7.96 -6.76 4.75
CA ALA A 65 -9.28 -6.17 4.97
C ALA A 65 -9.20 -5.08 6.04
N LEU A 66 -9.73 -3.89 5.74
CA LEU A 66 -9.66 -2.74 6.67
C LEU A 66 -10.50 -2.93 7.93
N ASP A 67 -11.58 -3.71 7.85
CA ASP A 67 -12.54 -3.89 8.95
C ASP A 67 -12.00 -4.75 10.09
N ASN A 68 -11.13 -5.72 9.81
CA ASN A 68 -10.69 -6.72 10.80
C ASN A 68 -9.22 -7.15 10.66
N GLY A 69 -8.45 -6.54 9.76
CA GLY A 69 -7.04 -6.88 9.53
C GLY A 69 -6.81 -8.26 8.91
N ARG A 70 -7.85 -8.95 8.45
CA ARG A 70 -7.72 -10.30 7.86
C ARG A 70 -6.95 -10.23 6.55
N ARG A 71 -5.97 -11.11 6.40
CA ARG A 71 -5.25 -11.31 5.14
C ARG A 71 -6.12 -12.05 4.12
N LEU A 72 -6.24 -11.48 2.93
CA LEU A 72 -6.99 -12.03 1.81
C LEU A 72 -6.02 -12.60 0.77
N LYS A 73 -6.42 -13.68 0.11
CA LYS A 73 -5.68 -14.22 -1.05
C LYS A 73 -5.94 -13.41 -2.33
N SER A 74 -7.10 -12.77 -2.39
CA SER A 74 -7.57 -11.94 -3.51
C SER A 74 -8.67 -11.00 -3.03
N HIS A 75 -8.80 -9.85 -3.68
CA HIS A 75 -9.90 -8.89 -3.51
C HIS A 75 -10.13 -8.18 -4.84
N GLY A 76 -11.39 -7.99 -5.23
CA GLY A 76 -11.71 -7.41 -6.54
C GLY A 76 -11.00 -8.13 -7.69
N LYS A 77 -10.24 -7.38 -8.49
CA LYS A 77 -9.41 -7.93 -9.56
C LYS A 77 -8.01 -8.31 -9.11
N LEU A 78 -7.61 -8.08 -7.87
CA LEU A 78 -6.24 -8.25 -7.40
C LEU A 78 -6.04 -9.56 -6.61
N ALA A 79 -4.90 -10.21 -6.79
CA ALA A 79 -4.50 -11.40 -6.05
C ALA A 79 -3.06 -11.27 -5.53
N LEU A 80 -2.74 -12.03 -4.49
CA LEU A 80 -1.34 -12.19 -4.04
C LEU A 80 -0.48 -12.70 -5.19
N GLY A 81 0.72 -12.13 -5.36
CA GLY A 81 1.64 -12.48 -6.44
C GLY A 81 1.42 -11.70 -7.74
N ASP A 82 0.35 -10.90 -7.86
CA ASP A 82 0.18 -10.06 -9.04
C ASP A 82 1.28 -8.98 -9.12
N THR A 83 1.93 -8.83 -10.27
CA THR A 83 2.82 -7.69 -10.51
C THR A 83 2.01 -6.46 -10.90
N VAL A 84 2.16 -5.36 -10.18
CA VAL A 84 1.41 -4.11 -10.34
C VAL A 84 2.32 -2.92 -10.53
N ARG A 85 1.73 -1.80 -10.95
CA ARG A 85 2.35 -0.47 -10.95
C ARG A 85 1.69 0.37 -9.88
N LEU A 86 2.46 0.92 -8.96
CA LEU A 86 2.01 1.77 -7.86
C LEU A 86 2.63 3.17 -8.03
N PRO A 87 1.84 4.16 -8.48
CA PRO A 87 2.27 5.55 -8.53
C PRO A 87 2.56 6.12 -7.13
N ASP A 88 3.53 7.03 -7.04
CA ASP A 88 3.97 7.62 -5.77
C ASP A 88 2.85 8.40 -5.05
N ASP A 89 1.93 9.01 -5.80
CA ASP A 89 0.76 9.75 -5.29
C ASP A 89 -0.36 8.85 -4.76
N ARG A 90 -0.26 7.53 -4.99
CA ARG A 90 -1.19 6.51 -4.47
C ARG A 90 -0.62 5.74 -3.28
N ARG A 91 0.60 6.06 -2.84
CA ARG A 91 1.21 5.47 -1.64
C ARG A 91 0.50 5.96 -0.39
N ALA A 92 0.14 5.01 0.45
CA ALA A 92 -0.52 5.24 1.73
C ALA A 92 0.36 4.76 2.88
N LEU A 93 0.35 5.50 3.99
CA LEU A 93 0.83 5.03 5.28
C LEU A 93 -0.04 3.85 5.73
N GLU A 94 0.57 2.92 6.45
CA GLU A 94 -0.20 1.85 7.07
C GLU A 94 -0.95 2.37 8.28
N PRO A 95 -2.21 1.94 8.47
CA PRO A 95 -2.90 2.24 9.72
C PRO A 95 -2.14 1.59 10.87
N GLU A 96 -2.06 2.29 12.00
CA GLU A 96 -1.53 1.68 13.22
C GLU A 96 -2.35 0.42 13.52
N PRO A 97 -1.71 -0.72 13.84
CA PRO A 97 -2.44 -1.89 14.27
C PRO A 97 -3.25 -1.47 15.49
N GLY A 98 -4.58 -1.53 15.40
CA GLY A 98 -5.46 -1.22 16.51
C GLY A 98 -4.98 -1.97 17.75
N ALA A 99 -4.82 -1.26 18.86
CA ALA A 99 -4.58 -1.92 20.14
C ALA A 99 -5.64 -3.02 20.30
N PRO A 100 -5.27 -4.23 20.76
CA PRO A 100 -6.27 -5.25 21.03
C PRO A 100 -7.33 -4.63 21.94
N GLU A 101 -8.60 -4.74 21.53
CA GLU A 101 -9.72 -4.43 22.41
C GLU A 101 -9.54 -5.32 23.64
N ASN A 102 -9.15 -4.75 24.77
CA ASN A 102 -9.25 -5.42 26.04
C ASN A 102 -10.75 -5.65 26.29
N ASP A 103 -11.24 -6.83 25.94
CA ASP A 103 -12.43 -7.43 26.55
C ASP A 103 -12.09 -7.66 28.04
N GLU A 104 -12.26 -6.62 28.86
CA GLU A 104 -12.40 -6.76 30.31
C GLU A 104 -13.90 -6.71 30.64
N ASP A 105 -14.47 -7.90 30.91
CA ASP A 105 -15.77 -8.15 31.58
C ASP A 105 -15.94 -7.37 32.89
#